data_AF-A0A1F9BD82-F1
#
_entry.id   AF-A0A1F9BD82-F1
#
_cell.length_a   1.000
_cell.length_b   1.000
_cell.length_c   1.000
_cell.angle_alpha   90.00
_cell.angle_beta   90.00
_cell.angle_gamma   90.00
#
_symmetry.space_group_name_H-M   'P 1'
#
loop_
_entity.id
_entity.type
_entity.pdbx_description
1 polymer ?
#
loop_
_entity_poly.entity_id
_entity_poly.type
_entity_poly.pdbx_seq_one_letter_code
_entity_poly.pdbx_strand_id
1 'polypeptide(L)'
;MITSLNRKNEHHDNICEELLRERAVVLSRAGMAVSDAIELLTRLDRQIKEKTSFLKVLNRDENIQNVEQNIQTIREEINLIIEQFNAACRKAQLQYYYLIVTREALGLRRHDRVSEIYKIPAEKEKIRVI
;
A
#
# COMPACT_ATOMS: atom_id res chain seq x y z
N MET A 1 5.86 -23.14 50.64
CA MET A 1 6.35 -21.92 49.98
C MET A 1 6.68 -22.12 48.49
N ILE A 2 7.30 -23.23 48.08
CA ILE A 2 7.70 -23.50 46.68
C ILE A 2 6.51 -23.48 45.69
N THR A 3 5.35 -24.03 46.09
CA THR A 3 4.12 -24.08 45.26
C THR A 3 3.49 -22.70 44.97
N SER A 4 3.63 -21.72 45.86
CA SER A 4 3.12 -20.36 45.64
C SER A 4 4.02 -19.55 44.71
N LEU A 5 5.32 -19.84 44.69
CA LEU A 5 6.27 -19.20 43.80
C LEU A 5 6.09 -19.71 42.36
N ASN A 6 5.87 -21.01 42.20
CA ASN A 6 5.60 -21.62 40.89
C ASN A 6 4.32 -21.09 40.23
N ARG A 7 3.21 -20.99 40.98
CA ARG A 7 1.97 -20.39 40.47
C ARG A 7 2.11 -18.91 40.08
N LYS A 8 2.97 -18.16 40.80
CA LYS A 8 3.25 -16.76 40.50
C LYS A 8 4.07 -16.62 39.21
N ASN A 9 4.99 -17.54 38.95
CA ASN A 9 5.75 -17.61 37.70
C ASN A 9 4.86 -18.02 36.52
N GLU A 10 4.02 -19.06 36.67
CA GLU A 10 3.05 -19.47 35.63
C GLU A 10 2.09 -18.33 35.26
N HIS A 11 1.61 -17.56 36.25
CA HIS A 11 0.76 -16.41 36.00
C HIS A 11 1.49 -15.27 35.28
N HIS A 12 2.75 -15.02 35.63
CA HIS A 12 3.58 -14.02 34.96
C HIS A 12 3.86 -14.40 33.50
N ASP A 13 4.20 -15.66 33.25
CA ASP A 13 4.45 -16.19 31.91
C ASP A 13 3.19 -16.06 31.04
N ASN A 14 2.02 -16.38 31.58
CA ASN A 14 0.75 -16.22 30.87
C ASN A 14 0.48 -14.74 30.48
N ILE A 15 0.71 -13.80 31.40
CA ILE A 15 0.57 -12.36 31.11
C ILE A 15 1.57 -11.93 30.01
N CYS A 16 2.81 -12.43 30.06
CA CYS A 16 3.81 -12.15 29.04
C CYS A 16 3.40 -12.70 27.66
N GLU A 17 2.86 -13.91 27.60
CA GLU A 17 2.34 -14.50 26.36
C GLU A 17 1.16 -13.70 25.79
N GLU A 18 0.20 -13.30 26.63
CA GLU A 18 -0.93 -12.46 26.22
C GLU A 18 -0.44 -11.14 25.63
N LEU A 19 0.48 -10.45 26.31
CA LEU A 19 1.09 -9.21 25.81
C LEU A 19 1.82 -9.41 24.47
N LEU A 20 2.57 -10.50 24.32
CA LEU A 20 3.26 -10.81 23.06
C LEU A 20 2.25 -11.05 21.93
N ARG A 21 1.15 -11.74 22.22
CA ARG A 21 0.08 -12.02 21.26
C ARG A 21 -0.62 -10.74 20.82
N GLU A 22 -0.97 -9.86 21.75
CA GLU A 22 -1.58 -8.56 21.44
C GLU A 22 -0.68 -7.70 20.55
N ARG A 23 0.61 -7.63 20.89
CA ARG A 23 1.62 -6.92 20.07
C ARG A 23 1.72 -7.49 18.66
N ALA A 24 1.74 -8.83 18.53
CA ALA A 24 1.77 -9.49 17.23
C ALA A 24 0.53 -9.17 16.39
N VAL A 25 -0.67 -9.13 17.01
CA VAL A 25 -1.91 -8.76 16.33
C VAL A 25 -1.87 -7.31 15.83
N VAL A 26 -1.41 -6.37 16.66
CA VAL A 26 -1.31 -4.95 16.29
C VAL A 26 -0.33 -4.76 15.12
N LEU A 27 0.86 -5.36 15.20
CA LEU A 27 1.85 -5.31 14.12
C LEU A 27 1.35 -5.95 12.84
N SER A 28 0.67 -7.10 12.94
CA SER A 28 0.08 -7.78 11.79
C SER A 28 -0.94 -6.89 11.08
N ARG A 29 -1.84 -6.25 11.83
CA ARG A 29 -2.85 -5.32 11.27
C ARG A 29 -2.20 -4.12 10.59
N ALA A 30 -1.21 -3.50 11.23
CA ALA A 30 -0.49 -2.38 10.64
C ALA A 30 0.25 -2.79 9.35
N GLY A 31 0.90 -3.96 9.35
CA GLY A 31 1.57 -4.51 8.18
C GLY A 31 0.62 -4.84 7.03
N MET A 32 -0.51 -5.50 7.33
CA MET A 32 -1.55 -5.82 6.33
C MET A 32 -2.11 -4.54 5.69
N ALA A 33 -2.36 -3.49 6.49
CA ALA A 33 -2.87 -2.24 5.96
C ALA A 33 -1.96 -1.62 4.88
N VAL A 34 -0.63 -1.73 5.03
CA VAL A 34 0.34 -1.28 4.02
C VAL A 34 0.37 -2.25 2.83
N SER A 35 0.36 -3.56 3.07
CA SER A 35 0.32 -4.57 2.00
C SER A 35 -0.89 -4.39 1.08
N ASP A 36 -2.09 -4.22 1.65
CA ASP A 36 -3.34 -4.03 0.91
C ASP A 36 -3.28 -2.78 0.02
N ALA A 37 -2.64 -1.70 0.51
CA ALA A 37 -2.46 -0.48 -0.26
C ALA A 37 -1.46 -0.68 -1.41
N ILE A 38 -0.39 -1.44 -1.21
CA ILE A 38 0.57 -1.80 -2.27
C ILE A 38 -0.09 -2.70 -3.33
N GLU A 39 -0.94 -3.63 -2.92
CA GLU A 39 -1.72 -4.46 -3.85
C GLU A 39 -2.66 -3.60 -4.71
N LEU A 40 -3.37 -2.65 -4.09
CA LEU A 40 -4.21 -1.69 -4.81
C LEU A 40 -3.39 -0.87 -5.81
N LEU A 41 -2.21 -0.38 -5.40
CA LEU A 41 -1.31 0.36 -6.28
C LEU A 41 -0.84 -0.48 -7.46
N THR A 42 -0.51 -1.75 -7.24
CA THR A 42 -0.11 -2.68 -8.30
C THR A 42 -1.24 -2.90 -9.31
N ARG A 43 -2.48 -3.04 -8.83
CA ARG A 43 -3.66 -3.18 -9.68
C ARG A 43 -3.92 -1.92 -10.51
N LEU A 44 -3.85 -0.74 -9.90
CA LEU A 44 -4.05 0.54 -10.58
C LEU A 44 -2.94 0.80 -11.61
N ASP A 45 -1.68 0.51 -11.29
CA ASP A 45 -0.55 0.63 -12.22
C ASP A 45 -0.72 -0.27 -13.44
N ARG A 46 -1.22 -1.50 -13.26
CA ARG A 46 -1.56 -2.39 -14.37
C ARG A 46 -2.65 -1.80 -15.27
N GLN A 47 -3.73 -1.27 -14.69
CA GLN A 47 -4.81 -0.63 -15.46
C GLN A 47 -4.31 0.58 -16.26
N ILE A 48 -3.46 1.41 -15.65
CA ILE A 48 -2.83 2.56 -16.33
C ILE A 48 -2.00 2.06 -17.53
N LYS A 49 -1.17 1.03 -17.34
CA LYS A 49 -0.34 0.45 -18.41
C LYS A 49 -1.17 -0.13 -19.55
N GLU A 50 -2.22 -0.87 -19.24
CA GLU A 50 -3.12 -1.47 -20.23
C GLU A 50 -3.80 -0.39 -21.08
N LYS A 51 -4.42 0.61 -20.45
CA LYS A 51 -5.09 1.72 -21.16
C LYS A 51 -4.11 2.60 -21.92
N THR A 52 -2.92 2.86 -21.38
CA THR A 52 -1.86 3.60 -22.07
C THR A 52 -1.37 2.85 -23.32
N SER A 53 -1.27 1.52 -23.25
CA SER A 53 -0.87 0.69 -24.39
C SER A 53 -1.96 0.69 -25.45
N PHE A 54 -3.23 0.59 -25.05
CA PHE A 54 -4.38 0.70 -25.94
C PHE A 54 -4.42 2.07 -26.66
N LEU A 55 -4.22 3.16 -25.93
CA LEU A 55 -4.15 4.51 -26.49
C LEU A 55 -3.03 4.65 -27.54
N LYS A 56 -1.86 4.03 -27.30
CA LYS A 56 -0.74 4.05 -28.26
C LYS A 56 -1.06 3.30 -29.56
N VAL A 57 -1.86 2.24 -29.50
CA VAL A 57 -2.31 1.50 -30.69
C VAL A 57 -3.30 2.35 -31.48
N LEU A 58 -4.30 2.93 -30.82
CA LEU A 58 -5.31 3.79 -31.46
C LEU A 58 -4.70 5.02 -32.15
N ASN A 59 -3.67 5.64 -31.56
CA ASN A 59 -2.98 6.78 -32.16
C ASN A 59 -2.24 6.45 -33.48
N ARG A 60 -2.06 5.17 -33.82
CA ARG A 60 -1.42 4.76 -35.10
C ARG A 60 -2.41 4.62 -36.25
N ASP A 61 -3.71 4.54 -35.96
CA ASP A 61 -4.75 4.36 -36.98
C ASP A 61 -5.31 5.73 -37.42
N GLU A 62 -5.01 6.14 -38.65
CA GLU A 62 -5.30 7.46 -39.26
C GLU A 62 -6.79 7.68 -39.65
N ASN A 63 -7.76 7.41 -38.76
CA ASN A 63 -9.18 7.67 -39.07
C ASN A 63 -9.71 8.92 -38.34
N ILE A 64 -9.93 10.00 -39.10
CA ILE A 64 -9.55 11.38 -38.70
C ILE A 64 -10.54 12.18 -37.83
N GLN A 65 -11.71 11.67 -37.38
CA GLN A 65 -12.59 12.52 -36.53
C GLN A 65 -13.30 11.80 -35.37
N ASN A 66 -13.79 10.58 -35.56
CA ASN A 66 -14.43 9.82 -34.47
C ASN A 66 -13.39 9.25 -33.47
N VAL A 67 -12.12 9.16 -33.89
CA VAL A 67 -11.02 8.64 -33.07
C VAL A 67 -10.53 9.67 -32.06
N GLU A 68 -10.64 10.98 -32.36
CA GLU A 68 -10.12 12.04 -31.49
C GLU A 68 -10.93 12.17 -30.18
N GLN A 69 -12.26 12.14 -30.25
CA GLN A 69 -13.13 12.13 -29.06
C GLN A 69 -12.93 10.87 -28.21
N ASN A 70 -12.72 9.72 -28.85
CA ASN A 70 -12.42 8.46 -28.16
C ASN A 70 -11.04 8.48 -27.47
N ILE A 71 -10.00 9.00 -28.14
CA ILE A 71 -8.68 9.23 -27.56
C ILE A 71 -8.79 10.14 -26.33
N GLN A 72 -9.55 11.22 -26.44
CA GLN A 72 -9.71 12.17 -25.36
C GLN A 72 -10.42 11.55 -24.15
N THR A 73 -11.47 10.78 -24.39
CA THR A 73 -12.18 10.03 -23.34
C THR A 73 -11.24 9.04 -22.63
N ILE A 74 -10.43 8.30 -23.40
CA ILE A 74 -9.44 7.36 -22.82
C ILE A 74 -8.37 8.09 -22.01
N ARG A 75 -7.91 9.27 -22.45
CA ARG A 75 -6.96 10.10 -21.67
C ARG A 75 -7.55 10.53 -20.35
N GLU A 76 -8.81 10.96 -20.34
CA GLU A 76 -9.52 11.35 -19.12
C GLU A 76 -9.68 10.17 -18.16
N GLU A 77 -10.04 8.99 -18.67
CA GLU A 77 -10.10 7.76 -17.88
C GLU A 77 -8.74 7.40 -17.27
N ILE A 78 -7.66 7.48 -18.05
CA ILE A 78 -6.30 7.23 -17.53
C ILE A 78 -5.96 8.24 -16.44
N ASN A 79 -6.28 9.51 -16.63
CA ASN A 79 -6.04 10.57 -15.64
C ASN A 79 -6.82 10.33 -14.35
N LEU A 80 -8.07 9.85 -14.42
CA LEU A 80 -8.85 9.47 -13.25
C LEU A 80 -8.19 8.30 -12.49
N ILE A 81 -7.68 7.30 -13.20
CA ILE A 81 -6.98 6.17 -12.57
C ILE A 81 -5.64 6.65 -11.96
N ILE A 82 -4.94 7.59 -12.59
CA ILE A 82 -3.74 8.22 -12.03
C ILE A 82 -4.06 8.98 -10.75
N GLU A 83 -5.18 9.70 -10.68
CA GLU A 83 -5.62 10.35 -9.43
C GLU A 83 -5.88 9.34 -8.32
N GLN A 84 -6.57 8.24 -8.62
CA GLN A 84 -6.81 7.15 -7.68
C GLN A 84 -5.49 6.51 -7.22
N PHE A 85 -4.55 6.32 -8.14
CA PHE A 85 -3.22 5.81 -7.85
C PHE A 85 -2.46 6.75 -6.90
N ASN A 86 -2.43 8.05 -7.19
CA ASN A 86 -1.73 9.02 -6.35
C ASN A 86 -2.39 9.15 -4.97
N ALA A 87 -3.73 9.09 -4.89
CA ALA A 87 -4.43 9.03 -3.62
C ALA A 87 -4.07 7.78 -2.81
N ALA A 88 -3.96 6.62 -3.47
CA ALA A 88 -3.50 5.39 -2.86
C ALA A 88 -2.03 5.47 -2.41
N CYS A 89 -1.15 6.16 -3.15
CA CYS A 89 0.24 6.40 -2.74
C CYS A 89 0.30 7.17 -1.42
N ARG A 90 -0.43 8.28 -1.30
CA ARG A 90 -0.50 9.07 -0.05
C ARG A 90 -1.06 8.26 1.10
N LYS A 91 -2.10 7.46 0.85
CA LYS A 91 -2.68 6.57 1.87
C LYS A 91 -1.67 5.51 2.32
N ALA A 92 -0.96 4.87 1.38
CA ALA A 92 0.08 3.89 1.67
C ALA A 92 1.22 4.51 2.49
N GLN A 93 1.65 5.73 2.16
CA GLN A 93 2.68 6.46 2.92
C GLN A 93 2.25 6.70 4.37
N LEU A 94 0.99 7.11 4.58
CA LEU A 94 0.44 7.30 5.92
C LEU A 94 0.39 5.98 6.71
N GLN A 95 -0.07 4.90 6.08
CA GLN A 95 -0.12 3.58 6.73
C GLN A 95 1.29 3.06 7.04
N TYR A 96 2.25 3.29 6.15
CA TYR A 96 3.65 2.93 6.37
C TYR A 96 4.24 3.71 7.56
N TYR A 97 3.95 5.02 7.64
CA TYR A 97 4.33 5.83 8.80
C TYR A 97 3.75 5.27 10.10
N TYR A 98 2.46 4.90 10.13
CA TYR A 98 1.86 4.27 11.30
C TYR A 98 2.46 2.90 11.65
N LEU A 99 2.86 2.10 10.66
CA LEU A 99 3.59 0.86 10.91
C LEU A 99 4.93 1.12 11.62
N ILE A 100 5.68 2.12 11.18
CA ILE A 100 6.96 2.49 11.82
C ILE A 100 6.73 2.97 13.25
N VAL A 101 5.80 3.90 13.47
CA VAL A 101 5.47 4.40 14.82
C VAL A 101 5.02 3.26 15.74
N THR A 102 4.18 2.35 15.24
CA THR A 102 3.73 1.18 15.99
C THR A 102 4.90 0.29 16.39
N ARG A 103 5.83 0.02 15.47
CA ARG A 103 7.06 -0.74 15.76
C ARG A 103 7.91 -0.07 16.84
N GLU A 104 8.11 1.24 16.75
CA GLU A 104 8.92 2.00 17.69
C GLU A 104 8.29 2.03 19.10
N ALA A 105 6.98 2.23 19.19
CA ALA A 105 6.24 2.16 20.45
C ALA A 105 6.35 0.78 21.14
N LEU A 106 6.54 -0.28 20.35
CA LEU A 106 6.77 -1.64 20.83
C LEU A 106 8.26 -1.99 21.03
N GLY A 107 9.16 -1.03 20.83
CA GLY A 107 10.61 -1.19 21.01
C GLY A 107 11.37 -1.77 19.81
N LEU A 108 10.73 -1.93 18.65
CA LEU A 108 11.31 -2.50 17.43
C LEU A 108 11.95 -1.41 16.55
N ARG A 109 13.21 -1.05 16.84
CA ARG A 109 13.89 0.12 16.22
C ARG A 109 14.68 -0.15 14.94
N ARG A 110 14.85 -1.42 14.54
CA ARG A 110 15.54 -1.77 13.29
C ARG A 110 14.52 -1.72 12.15
N HIS A 111 14.69 -0.78 11.23
CA HIS A 111 13.73 -0.50 10.15
C HIS A 111 14.26 -0.81 8.75
N ASP A 112 15.53 -1.18 8.60
CA ASP A 112 16.19 -1.35 7.30
C ASP A 112 15.39 -2.28 6.38
N ARG A 113 15.01 -3.46 6.89
CA ARG A 113 14.19 -4.45 6.15
C ARG A 113 12.75 -4.01 5.90
N VAL A 114 12.20 -3.08 6.67
CA VAL A 114 10.81 -2.63 6.51
C VAL A 114 10.64 -1.84 5.23
N SER A 115 11.64 -0.99 4.92
CA SER A 115 11.67 -0.21 3.69
C SER A 115 11.80 -1.08 2.43
N GLU A 116 12.47 -2.23 2.54
CA GLU A 116 12.62 -3.21 1.47
C GLU A 116 11.31 -3.98 1.22
N ILE A 117 10.60 -4.36 2.29
CA ILE A 117 9.34 -5.11 2.20
C ILE A 117 8.21 -4.22 1.66
N TYR A 118 8.10 -2.98 2.13
CA TYR A 118 6.99 -2.09 1.82
C TYR A 118 7.41 -0.96 0.87
N LYS A 119 7.86 -1.33 -0.33
CA LYS A 119 8.27 -0.35 -1.34
C LYS A 119 7.05 0.33 -1.97
N ILE A 120 6.79 1.58 -1.59
CA ILE A 120 5.72 2.39 -2.16
C ILE A 120 6.24 3.13 -3.40
N PRO A 121 5.56 3.03 -4.56
CA PRO A 121 5.94 3.76 -5.77
C PRO A 121 5.73 5.28 -5.63
N ALA A 122 6.45 6.05 -6.44
CA ALA A 122 6.23 7.50 -6.56
C ALA A 122 4.90 7.80 -7.27
N GLU A 123 4.33 8.98 -6.99
CA GLU A 123 3.17 9.50 -7.70
C GLU A 123 3.45 9.66 -9.20
N LYS A 124 2.40 9.54 -10.02
CA LYS A 124 2.46 9.68 -11.47
C LYS A 124 1.90 11.02 -11.92
N GLU A 125 2.49 11.57 -12.96
CA GLU A 125 1.96 12.76 -13.63
C GLU A 125 0.79 12.40 -14.54
N LYS A 126 -0.20 13.31 -14.62
CA LYS A 126 -1.30 13.19 -15.56
C LYS A 126 -0.82 13.28 -17.00
N ILE A 127 -1.48 12.55 -17.90
CA ILE A 127 -1.27 12.67 -19.33
C ILE A 127 -1.86 14.00 -19.80
N ARG A 128 -1.06 14.76 -20.57
CA ARG A 128 -1.51 16.02 -21.15
C ARG A 128 -2.63 15.76 -22.16
N VAL A 129 -3.72 16.50 -21.99
CA VAL A 129 -4.74 16.71 -23.01
C VAL A 129 -4.19 17.81 -23.91
N ILE A 130 -3.86 17.47 -25.17
CA ILE A 130 -3.58 18.44 -26.24
C ILE A 130 -4.88 18.58 -27.03
#